data_AF-A0A5K0VDP3-F1
#
_entry.id   AF-A0A5K0VDP3-F1
#
_cell.length_a   1.000
_cell.length_b   1.000
_cell.length_c   1.000
_cell.angle_alpha   90.00
_cell.angle_beta   90.00
_cell.angle_gamma   90.00
#
_symmetry.space_group_name_H-M   'P 1'
#
loop_
_entity.id
_entity.type
_entity.pdbx_description
1 polymer ?
#
loop_
_entity_poly.entity_id
_entity_poly.type
_entity_poly.pdbx_seq_one_letter_code
_entity_poly.pdbx_strand_id
1 'polypeptide(L)'
;CINNITLLRNYRNTELSLTSLSSAPPPMMAHKSFLLSLVITLPFLHLVNGSTFSIMSYGAKADGVTDNSAAFLKAWSAACSASQAATLYVPSGQFLLHPALFSGPCKNSKIIVQVDGNLIASTDYKLYGAAGYIMKFNNVKGLSFQGGYIDGKGSALWACKAGKGNCPYGAR
;
A
#
# COMPACT_ATOMS: atom_id res chain seq x y z
N CYS A 1 13.05 14.99 7.96
CA CYS A 1 12.22 13.90 7.43
C CYS A 1 12.14 12.82 8.49
N ILE A 2 11.04 12.82 9.25
CA ILE A 2 10.83 11.90 10.36
C ILE A 2 10.45 10.55 9.77
N ASN A 3 11.30 9.55 9.98
CA ASN A 3 11.03 8.15 9.70
C ASN A 3 10.04 7.61 10.75
N ASN A 4 9.11 6.76 10.30
CA ASN A 4 8.11 6.01 11.08
C ASN A 4 7.00 6.82 11.77
N ILE A 5 5.82 6.85 11.14
CA ILE A 5 4.55 7.01 11.83
C ILE A 5 3.71 5.76 11.53
N THR A 6 3.70 4.83 12.47
CA THR A 6 2.70 3.76 12.53
C THR A 6 1.41 4.38 13.06
N LEU A 7 0.42 4.61 12.20
CA LEU A 7 -0.91 5.05 12.62
C LEU A 7 -1.66 3.87 13.26
N LEU A 8 -1.50 3.70 14.57
CA LEU A 8 -2.46 2.95 15.36
C LEU A 8 -3.69 3.84 15.57
N ARG A 9 -4.81 3.51 14.92
CA ARG A 9 -6.12 4.01 15.35
C ARG A 9 -6.38 3.45 16.74
N ASN A 10 -6.35 4.31 17.76
CA ASN A 10 -6.90 3.98 19.06
C ASN A 10 -8.20 4.77 19.27
N TYR A 11 -9.31 4.05 19.38
CA TYR A 11 -10.63 4.59 19.65
C TYR A 11 -11.04 4.17 21.05
N ARG A 12 -10.57 4.92 22.06
CA ARG A 12 -11.30 5.29 23.28
C ARG A 12 -10.34 5.82 24.33
N ASN A 13 -10.67 7.01 24.83
CA ASN A 13 -10.15 7.56 26.07
C ASN A 13 -10.46 6.62 27.24
N THR A 14 -9.43 6.32 28.01
CA THR A 14 -9.52 6.09 29.45
C THR A 14 -8.13 6.38 30.00
N GLU A 15 -8.04 7.32 30.94
CA GLU A 15 -6.84 7.62 31.72
C GLU A 15 -6.22 6.36 32.31
N LEU A 16 -4.94 6.38 32.69
CA LEU A 16 -4.50 5.79 33.95
C LEU A 16 -3.09 6.24 34.37
N SER A 17 -2.99 6.47 35.67
CA SER A 17 -1.97 7.17 36.44
C SER A 17 -0.57 6.55 36.42
N LEU A 18 0.44 7.41 36.59
CA LEU A 18 1.81 7.04 36.98
C LEU A 18 1.79 6.51 38.42
N THR A 19 2.01 5.20 38.60
CA THR A 19 2.43 4.62 39.88
C THR A 19 3.77 3.93 39.69
N SER A 20 4.73 4.27 40.55
CA SER A 20 6.03 3.65 40.64
C SER A 20 5.89 2.22 41.18
N LEU A 21 6.49 1.24 40.50
CA LEU A 21 6.57 -0.13 40.99
C LEU A 21 8.04 -0.52 41.15
N SER A 22 8.43 -0.59 42.43
CA SER A 22 9.65 -1.17 42.97
C SER A 22 9.88 -2.60 42.47
N SER A 23 11.11 -2.89 42.03
CA SER A 23 11.57 -4.22 41.65
C SER A 23 11.66 -5.16 42.86
N ALA A 24 10.82 -6.18 42.90
CA ALA A 24 11.02 -7.37 43.74
C ALA A 24 11.32 -8.58 42.81
N PRO A 25 12.27 -9.46 43.17
CA PRO A 25 12.62 -10.62 42.36
C PRO A 25 11.52 -11.69 42.39
N PRO A 26 11.30 -12.44 41.29
CA PRO A 26 10.25 -13.46 41.23
C PRO A 26 10.62 -14.72 42.03
N PRO A 27 9.68 -15.31 42.80
CA PRO A 27 9.84 -16.67 43.30
C PRO A 27 9.64 -17.68 42.15
N MET A 28 10.53 -18.66 42.12
CA MET A 28 10.48 -19.82 41.22
C MET A 28 9.39 -20.82 41.67
N MET A 29 8.97 -21.68 40.72
CA MET A 29 8.02 -22.82 40.83
C MET A 29 6.55 -22.44 40.55
N ALA A 30 5.74 -23.21 39.81
CA ALA A 30 5.80 -24.62 39.47
C ALA A 30 5.10 -24.89 38.12
N HIS A 31 5.58 -25.91 37.43
CA HIS A 31 5.02 -26.47 36.21
C HIS A 31 3.68 -27.16 36.54
N LYS A 32 2.55 -26.58 36.14
CA LYS A 32 1.26 -27.28 36.06
C LYS A 32 0.65 -27.03 34.70
N SER A 33 0.59 -28.11 33.94
CA SER A 33 0.01 -28.26 32.61
C SER A 33 -1.36 -27.60 32.51
N PHE A 34 -1.44 -26.50 31.76
CA PHE A 34 -2.71 -25.92 31.32
C PHE A 34 -2.97 -26.39 29.90
N LEU A 35 -3.50 -27.61 29.80
CA LEU A 35 -4.10 -28.11 28.57
C LEU A 35 -5.46 -27.38 28.38
N LEU A 36 -5.75 -27.03 27.11
CA LEU A 36 -7.03 -26.56 26.56
C LEU A 36 -7.40 -25.06 26.67
N SER A 37 -6.76 -24.22 25.83
CA SER A 37 -7.48 -23.14 25.14
C SER A 37 -6.82 -22.84 23.79
N LEU A 38 -7.01 -23.75 22.82
CA LEU A 38 -6.63 -23.57 21.42
C LEU A 38 -7.89 -23.60 20.53
N VAL A 39 -8.95 -22.91 20.95
CA VAL A 39 -10.13 -22.73 20.11
C VAL A 39 -10.58 -21.28 20.27
N ILE A 40 -10.86 -20.62 19.15
CA ILE A 40 -11.44 -19.27 19.00
C ILE A 40 -10.44 -18.10 18.92
N THR A 41 -9.52 -18.12 17.96
CA THR A 41 -9.25 -16.95 17.09
C THR A 41 -8.75 -17.43 15.72
N LEU A 42 -9.54 -18.27 15.02
CA LEU A 42 -9.45 -18.25 13.56
C LEU A 42 -10.01 -16.88 13.15
N PRO A 43 -9.17 -15.92 12.72
CA PRO A 43 -9.70 -14.67 12.22
C PRO A 43 -10.56 -15.05 11.02
N PHE A 44 -11.79 -14.52 10.99
CA PHE A 44 -12.78 -14.73 9.94
C PHE A 44 -12.09 -15.04 8.60
N LEU A 45 -12.16 -16.29 8.15
CA LEU A 45 -11.94 -16.60 6.73
C LEU A 45 -13.13 -15.96 6.01
N HIS A 46 -13.03 -14.66 5.76
CA HIS A 46 -13.93 -13.99 4.84
C HIS A 46 -13.65 -14.66 3.48
N LEU A 47 -14.52 -15.59 3.06
CA LEU A 47 -14.64 -15.93 1.65
C LEU A 47 -15.10 -14.64 0.96
N VAL A 48 -14.14 -13.80 0.59
CA VAL A 48 -14.41 -12.71 -0.33
C VAL A 48 -14.54 -13.40 -1.68
N ASN A 49 -15.77 -13.73 -2.08
CA ASN A 49 -16.06 -14.04 -3.46
C ASN A 49 -15.67 -12.81 -4.28
N GLY A 50 -14.50 -12.90 -4.90
CA GLY A 50 -13.88 -11.78 -5.59
C GLY A 50 -12.84 -12.26 -6.58
N SER A 51 -12.66 -11.47 -7.63
CA SER A 51 -11.72 -11.77 -8.71
C SER A 51 -10.38 -11.09 -8.43
N THR A 52 -9.29 -11.82 -8.67
CA THR A 52 -7.93 -11.25 -8.54
C THR A 52 -7.35 -11.03 -9.93
N PHE A 53 -6.86 -9.81 -10.15
CA PHE A 53 -6.29 -9.33 -11.40
C PHE A 53 -4.81 -9.01 -11.16
N SER A 54 -3.94 -10.00 -11.33
CA SER A 54 -2.50 -9.79 -11.20
C SER A 54 -1.96 -9.00 -12.37
N ILE A 55 -1.18 -7.94 -12.12
CA ILE A 55 -0.55 -7.14 -13.18
C ILE A 55 0.34 -7.97 -14.12
N MET A 56 0.89 -9.10 -13.63
CA MET A 56 1.73 -10.01 -14.43
C MET A 56 0.92 -10.65 -15.56
N SER A 57 -0.34 -11.00 -15.30
CA SER A 57 -1.27 -11.51 -16.31
C SER A 57 -1.60 -10.49 -17.40
N TYR A 58 -1.24 -9.22 -17.20
CA TYR A 58 -1.44 -8.12 -18.13
C TYR A 58 -0.13 -7.60 -18.74
N GLY A 59 0.97 -8.35 -18.58
CA GLY A 59 2.26 -8.10 -19.23
C GLY A 59 3.24 -7.27 -18.40
N ALA A 60 3.01 -7.11 -17.10
CA ALA A 60 3.99 -6.48 -16.22
C ALA A 60 5.28 -7.30 -16.12
N LYS A 61 6.41 -6.61 -15.92
CA LYS A 61 7.74 -7.18 -15.71
C LYS A 61 8.35 -6.63 -14.43
N ALA A 62 8.80 -7.53 -13.57
CA ALA A 62 9.38 -7.25 -12.26
C ALA A 62 10.90 -6.94 -12.33
N ASP A 63 11.35 -6.22 -13.34
CA ASP A 63 12.78 -5.97 -13.63
C ASP A 63 13.30 -4.61 -13.13
N GLY A 64 12.42 -3.78 -12.54
CA GLY A 64 12.74 -2.44 -12.06
C GLY A 64 13.07 -1.41 -13.15
N VAL A 65 12.95 -1.75 -14.43
CA VAL A 65 13.34 -0.89 -15.56
C VAL A 65 12.27 -0.75 -16.64
N THR A 66 11.43 -1.78 -16.85
CA THR A 66 10.31 -1.73 -17.79
C THR A 66 9.20 -0.85 -17.23
N ASP A 67 8.72 0.12 -18.03
CA ASP A 67 7.51 0.86 -17.68
C ASP A 67 6.29 -0.07 -17.66
N ASN A 68 5.72 -0.25 -16.46
CA ASN A 68 4.58 -1.13 -16.23
C ASN A 68 3.23 -0.43 -16.29
N SER A 69 3.17 0.88 -16.54
CA SER A 69 1.91 1.65 -16.45
C SER A 69 0.81 1.10 -17.36
N ALA A 70 1.14 0.62 -18.56
CA ALA A 70 0.18 -0.02 -19.46
C ALA A 70 -0.40 -1.33 -18.88
N ALA A 71 0.41 -2.16 -18.23
CA ALA A 71 -0.04 -3.40 -17.60
C ALA A 71 -0.95 -3.13 -16.40
N PHE A 72 -0.59 -2.13 -15.58
CA PHE A 72 -1.41 -1.65 -14.47
C PHE A 72 -2.79 -1.15 -14.95
N LEU A 73 -2.84 -0.33 -16.01
CA LEU A 73 -4.09 0.20 -16.53
C LEU A 73 -5.00 -0.89 -17.13
N LYS A 74 -4.43 -1.90 -17.79
CA LYS A 74 -5.18 -3.06 -18.30
C LYS A 74 -5.76 -3.90 -17.16
N ALA A 75 -4.95 -4.21 -16.14
CA ALA A 75 -5.39 -4.94 -14.97
C ALA A 75 -6.47 -4.17 -14.19
N TRP A 76 -6.29 -2.86 -14.04
CA TRP A 76 -7.29 -1.97 -13.44
C TRP A 76 -8.61 -1.97 -14.22
N SER A 77 -8.56 -1.86 -15.55
CA SER A 77 -9.77 -1.89 -16.38
C SER A 77 -10.59 -3.16 -16.16
N ALA A 78 -9.91 -4.31 -16.06
CA ALA A 78 -10.56 -5.59 -15.76
C ALA A 78 -11.15 -5.61 -14.34
N ALA A 79 -10.38 -5.18 -13.32
CA ALA A 79 -10.84 -5.11 -11.94
C ALA A 79 -12.04 -4.17 -11.75
N CYS A 80 -11.98 -2.99 -12.36
CA CYS A 80 -13.03 -1.96 -12.32
C CYS A 80 -14.31 -2.41 -13.06
N SER A 81 -14.17 -3.30 -14.05
CA SER A 81 -15.29 -3.89 -14.81
C SER A 81 -15.88 -5.13 -14.16
N ALA A 82 -15.31 -5.66 -13.07
CA ALA A 82 -15.84 -6.81 -12.36
C ALA A 82 -17.14 -6.47 -11.63
N SER A 83 -18.11 -7.39 -11.66
CA SER A 83 -19.40 -7.26 -10.96
C SER A 83 -19.32 -7.57 -9.46
N GLN A 84 -18.32 -8.36 -9.06
CA GLN A 84 -18.05 -8.71 -7.65
C GLN A 84 -16.85 -7.92 -7.12
N ALA A 85 -16.50 -8.16 -5.86
CA ALA A 85 -15.29 -7.60 -5.26
C ALA A 85 -14.07 -7.93 -6.13
N ALA A 86 -13.14 -6.99 -6.28
CA ALA A 86 -12.00 -7.16 -7.16
C ALA A 86 -10.71 -6.79 -6.44
N THR A 87 -9.65 -7.54 -6.71
CA THR A 87 -8.30 -7.26 -6.22
C THR A 87 -7.38 -6.99 -7.39
N LEU A 88 -6.86 -5.78 -7.53
CA LEU A 88 -5.69 -5.50 -8.36
C LEU A 88 -4.46 -5.96 -7.58
N TYR A 89 -3.76 -6.98 -8.09
CA TYR A 89 -2.66 -7.61 -7.36
C TYR A 89 -1.30 -7.30 -7.98
N VAL A 90 -0.40 -6.75 -7.18
CA VAL A 90 1.01 -6.52 -7.51
C VAL A 90 1.84 -7.51 -6.69
N PRO A 91 2.43 -8.54 -7.32
CA PRO A 91 3.22 -9.54 -6.61
C PRO A 91 4.57 -8.96 -6.17
N SER A 92 5.35 -9.76 -5.42
CA SER A 92 6.73 -9.41 -5.08
C SER A 92 7.58 -9.14 -6.33
N GLY A 93 8.44 -8.13 -6.28
CA GLY A 93 9.25 -7.68 -7.42
C GLY A 93 9.45 -6.17 -7.45
N GLN A 94 10.18 -5.68 -8.45
CA GLN A 94 10.39 -4.25 -8.68
C GLN A 94 9.67 -3.81 -9.95
N PHE A 95 8.75 -2.85 -9.83
CA PHE A 95 7.93 -2.39 -10.94
C PHE A 95 8.10 -0.88 -11.13
N LEU A 96 8.81 -0.49 -12.19
CA LEU A 96 8.87 0.90 -12.61
C LEU A 96 7.49 1.34 -13.12
N LEU A 97 7.04 2.51 -12.67
CA LEU A 97 5.72 3.04 -12.98
C LEU A 97 5.81 4.53 -13.38
N HIS A 98 5.50 4.83 -14.63
CA HIS A 98 5.20 6.19 -15.08
C HIS A 98 3.83 6.66 -14.57
N PRO A 99 3.50 7.96 -14.63
CA PRO A 99 2.20 8.46 -14.16
C PRO A 99 1.02 7.65 -14.68
N ALA A 100 0.21 7.08 -13.78
CA ALA A 100 -0.93 6.23 -14.12
C ALA A 100 -2.23 6.76 -13.49
N LEU A 101 -3.23 7.00 -14.34
CA LEU A 101 -4.57 7.43 -13.92
C LEU A 101 -5.55 6.26 -13.97
N PHE A 102 -5.97 5.80 -12.80
CA PHE A 102 -6.94 4.73 -12.59
C PHE A 102 -8.34 5.33 -12.47
N SER A 103 -9.04 5.39 -13.59
CA SER A 103 -10.37 6.01 -13.68
C SER A 103 -11.50 5.03 -13.37
N GLY A 104 -12.50 5.50 -12.63
CA GLY A 104 -13.84 4.93 -12.56
C GLY A 104 -14.87 5.73 -13.39
N PRO A 105 -16.17 5.55 -13.16
CA PRO A 105 -16.77 4.73 -12.11
C PRO A 105 -16.62 3.22 -12.37
N CYS A 106 -16.41 2.46 -11.31
CA CYS A 106 -16.32 1.00 -11.40
C CYS A 106 -17.69 0.34 -11.18
N LYS A 107 -17.87 -0.86 -11.73
CA LYS A 107 -19.13 -1.63 -11.60
C LYS A 107 -19.35 -2.18 -10.19
N ASN A 108 -18.29 -2.30 -9.40
CA ASN A 108 -18.34 -2.67 -8.00
C ASN A 108 -17.72 -1.58 -7.13
N SER A 109 -18.03 -1.60 -5.83
CA SER A 109 -17.54 -0.66 -4.83
C SER A 109 -16.61 -1.33 -3.80
N LYS A 110 -16.05 -2.50 -4.11
CA LYS A 110 -15.15 -3.24 -3.22
C LYS A 110 -13.91 -3.65 -4.00
N ILE A 111 -13.07 -2.66 -4.27
CA ILE A 111 -11.81 -2.85 -4.99
C ILE A 111 -10.65 -2.73 -4.01
N ILE A 112 -9.79 -3.75 -3.98
CA ILE A 112 -8.55 -3.76 -3.21
C ILE A 112 -7.39 -3.63 -4.19
N VAL A 113 -6.46 -2.72 -3.92
CA VAL A 113 -5.14 -2.71 -4.54
C VAL A 113 -4.19 -3.33 -3.52
N GLN A 114 -3.80 -4.57 -3.78
CA GLN A 114 -2.90 -5.33 -2.91
C GLN A 114 -1.51 -5.30 -3.53
N VAL A 115 -0.55 -4.74 -2.79
CA VAL A 115 0.84 -4.60 -3.23
C VAL A 115 1.77 -5.36 -2.30
N ASP A 116 2.38 -6.42 -2.82
CA ASP A 116 3.41 -7.18 -2.12
C ASP A 116 4.83 -6.85 -2.66
N GLY A 117 4.91 -6.13 -3.77
CA GLY A 117 6.16 -5.67 -4.39
C GLY A 117 6.52 -4.22 -4.11
N ASN A 118 7.53 -3.74 -4.84
CA ASN A 118 8.02 -2.36 -4.79
C ASN A 118 7.63 -1.61 -6.07
N LEU A 119 6.93 -0.50 -5.90
CA LEU A 119 6.61 0.41 -6.99
C LEU A 119 7.70 1.49 -7.03
N ILE A 120 8.27 1.72 -8.19
CA ILE A 120 9.40 2.63 -8.37
C ILE A 120 9.00 3.72 -9.34
N ALA A 121 9.18 4.98 -8.97
CA ALA A 121 9.07 6.08 -9.90
C ALA A 121 10.36 6.21 -10.73
N SER A 122 10.23 6.72 -11.95
CA SER A 122 11.38 7.12 -12.76
C SER A 122 12.16 8.23 -12.07
N THR A 123 13.48 8.24 -12.25
CA THR A 123 14.34 9.35 -11.81
C THR A 123 14.11 10.62 -12.63
N ASP A 124 13.46 10.52 -13.79
CA ASP A 124 13.01 11.68 -14.55
C ASP A 124 11.78 12.32 -13.88
N TYR A 125 12.05 13.20 -12.92
CA TYR A 125 11.02 13.91 -12.16
C TYR A 125 10.13 14.82 -13.03
N LYS A 126 10.51 15.12 -14.29
CA LYS A 126 9.71 15.96 -15.19
C LYS A 126 8.44 15.23 -15.64
N LEU A 127 8.49 13.90 -15.78
CA LEU A 127 7.32 13.06 -16.10
C LEU A 127 6.17 13.30 -15.11
N TYR A 128 6.52 13.39 -13.83
CA TYR A 128 5.56 13.59 -12.73
C TYR A 128 5.23 15.07 -12.51
N GLY A 129 6.07 15.99 -12.96
CA GLY A 129 5.83 17.43 -12.86
C GLY A 129 4.61 17.89 -13.65
N ALA A 130 4.41 17.34 -14.85
CA ALA A 130 3.25 17.64 -15.70
C ALA A 130 1.98 16.91 -15.22
N ALA A 131 2.11 15.64 -14.83
CA ALA A 131 0.97 14.84 -14.37
C ALA A 131 0.49 15.23 -12.96
N GLY A 132 1.42 15.55 -12.07
CA GLY A 132 1.15 15.86 -10.66
C GLY A 132 0.90 14.64 -9.78
N TYR A 133 1.11 13.42 -10.26
CA TYR A 133 0.92 12.17 -9.51
C TYR A 133 1.81 11.05 -10.05
N ILE A 134 2.17 10.09 -9.20
CA ILE A 134 2.72 8.79 -9.62
C ILE A 134 1.56 7.86 -9.98
N MET A 135 0.58 7.77 -9.09
CA MET A 135 -0.67 7.05 -9.29
C MET A 135 -1.83 7.89 -8.79
N LYS A 136 -2.91 7.95 -9.56
CA LYS A 136 -4.13 8.66 -9.16
C LYS A 136 -5.32 7.77 -9.41
N PHE A 137 -6.15 7.59 -8.38
CA PHE A 137 -7.46 6.96 -8.51
C PHE A 137 -8.51 8.06 -8.61
N ASN A 138 -9.27 8.08 -9.71
CA ASN A 138 -10.23 9.14 -9.99
C ASN A 138 -11.64 8.59 -10.13
N ASN A 139 -12.59 9.19 -9.40
CA ASN A 139 -14.00 8.78 -9.42
C ASN A 139 -14.20 7.27 -9.09
N VAL A 140 -13.47 6.78 -8.08
CA VAL A 140 -13.55 5.38 -7.61
C VAL A 140 -14.21 5.34 -6.23
N LYS A 141 -15.19 4.46 -6.03
CA LYS A 141 -15.88 4.26 -4.75
C LYS A 141 -15.40 2.98 -4.07
N GLY A 142 -15.15 3.05 -2.76
CA GLY A 142 -14.80 1.88 -1.94
C GLY A 142 -13.48 1.20 -2.33
N LEU A 143 -12.50 2.02 -2.74
CA LEU A 143 -11.13 1.58 -2.95
C LEU A 143 -10.41 1.40 -1.60
N SER A 144 -9.69 0.29 -1.45
CA SER A 144 -8.74 0.06 -0.36
C SER A 144 -7.36 -0.20 -0.96
N PHE A 145 -6.32 0.40 -0.41
CA PHE A 145 -4.93 0.17 -0.80
C PHE A 145 -4.20 -0.51 0.37
N GLN A 146 -3.51 -1.61 0.09
CA GLN A 146 -2.92 -2.49 1.10
C GLN A 146 -1.50 -2.90 0.69
N GLY A 147 -0.59 -2.83 1.66
CA GLY A 147 0.80 -3.27 1.50
C GLY A 147 1.68 -2.34 0.64
N GLY A 148 2.86 -2.86 0.33
CA GLY A 148 3.80 -2.29 -0.63
C GLY A 148 4.62 -1.12 -0.12
N TYR A 149 5.59 -0.72 -0.93
CA TYR A 149 6.32 0.53 -0.80
C TYR A 149 6.38 1.23 -2.16
N ILE A 150 6.31 2.56 -2.14
CA ILE A 150 6.48 3.40 -3.33
C ILE A 150 7.78 4.17 -3.17
N ASP A 151 8.79 3.83 -3.98
CA ASP A 151 10.01 4.62 -4.11
C ASP A 151 9.79 5.76 -5.10
N GLY A 152 9.53 6.96 -4.58
CA GLY A 152 9.24 8.13 -5.40
C GLY A 152 10.45 8.77 -6.12
N LYS A 153 11.68 8.27 -5.94
CA LYS A 153 12.92 8.80 -6.56
C LYS A 153 13.06 10.34 -6.57
N GLY A 154 12.61 11.01 -5.49
CA GLY A 154 12.49 12.48 -5.44
C GLY A 154 13.78 13.28 -5.28
N SER A 155 14.94 12.64 -5.08
CA SER A 155 16.21 13.32 -4.78
C SER A 155 16.62 14.32 -5.87
N ALA A 156 16.46 13.95 -7.14
CA ALA A 156 16.78 14.82 -8.27
C ALA A 156 15.88 16.09 -8.30
N LEU A 157 14.60 15.95 -7.97
CA LEU A 157 13.70 17.11 -7.85
C LEU A 157 14.11 18.03 -6.70
N TRP A 158 14.50 17.48 -5.55
CA TRP A 158 14.95 18.27 -4.41
C TRP A 158 16.27 18.99 -4.69
N ALA A 159 17.22 18.35 -5.37
CA ALA A 159 18.45 19.00 -5.81
C ALA A 159 18.16 20.19 -6.73
N CYS A 160 17.22 20.04 -7.67
CA CYS A 160 16.76 21.15 -8.52
C CYS A 160 16.21 22.31 -7.68
N LYS A 161 15.30 22.02 -6.74
CA LYS A 161 14.66 23.04 -5.88
C LYS A 161 15.68 23.76 -5.00
N ALA A 162 16.65 23.04 -4.45
CA ALA A 162 17.74 23.61 -3.64
C ALA A 162 18.62 24.57 -4.45
N GLY A 163 18.87 24.26 -5.73
CA GLY A 163 19.62 25.11 -6.65
C GLY A 163 18.86 26.35 -7.15
N LYS A 164 17.64 26.63 -6.64
CA LYS A 164 16.75 27.70 -7.13
C LYS A 164 16.46 27.62 -8.64
N GLY A 165 16.52 26.41 -9.22
CA GLY A 165 16.22 26.18 -10.62
C GLY A 165 14.73 26.31 -10.94
N ASN A 166 14.39 26.35 -12.23
CA ASN A 166 13.00 26.24 -12.68
C ASN A 166 12.56 24.77 -12.60
N CYS A 167 12.01 24.38 -11.44
CA CYS A 167 11.66 23.00 -11.13
C CYS A 167 10.14 22.82 -11.11
N PRO A 168 9.62 21.66 -11.54
CA PRO A 168 8.20 21.39 -11.43
C PRO A 168 7.78 21.25 -9.96
N TYR A 169 6.47 21.41 -9.69
CA TYR A 169 5.93 21.29 -8.33
C TYR A 169 6.13 19.90 -7.72
N GLY A 170 6.25 18.86 -8.56
CA GLY A 170 6.36 17.45 -8.16
C GLY A 170 4.99 16.78 -8.06
N ALA A 171 4.99 15.46 -7.86
CA ALA A 171 3.76 14.72 -7.57
C ALA A 171 3.18 15.12 -6.21
N ARG A 172 1.86 15.24 -6.12
CA ARG A 172 1.09 15.54 -4.91
C ARG A 172 0.35 14.32 -4.41
#